data_AF-A0A8K0ELP8-F1
#
_entry.id   AF-A0A8K0ELP8-F1
#
_cell.length_a   1.000
_cell.length_b   1.000
_cell.length_c   1.000
_cell.angle_alpha   90.00
_cell.angle_beta   90.00
_cell.angle_gamma   90.00
#
_symmetry.space_group_name_H-M   'P 1'
#
loop_
_entity.id
_entity.type
_entity.pdbx_description
1 polymer ?
#
loop_
_entity_poly.entity_id
_entity_poly.type
_entity_poly.pdbx_seq_one_letter_code
_entity_poly.pdbx_strand_id
1 'polypeptide(L)'
;MEQNGWGPPAVDLNFLKSGLGVLKIVQMILSLVGFIVAEITASPYNWEQMKAFEWISLIIFILTLAVFTIFLASWHKSEAVIRCNWPLVDFCHSALCTVLWSINLILGIVSISWYWPGREAGAIVDTILAIISLLTFWATVRMSYRRWHLFSPTPTIPYHYQHLGTEPYS
;
A
#
# COMPACT_ATOMS: atom_id res chain seq x y z
N MET A 1 35.28 17.20 1.33
CA MET A 1 35.21 15.98 2.15
C MET A 1 34.25 15.04 1.44
N GLU A 2 34.79 14.11 0.66
CA GLU A 2 34.03 13.05 -0.01
C GLU A 2 33.26 12.26 1.04
N GLN A 3 31.93 12.19 0.90
CA GLN A 3 31.11 11.26 1.67
C GLN A 3 31.22 9.91 1.01
N ASN A 4 31.92 9.00 1.69
CA ASN A 4 32.00 7.59 1.41
C ASN A 4 30.57 7.06 1.20
N GLY A 5 30.25 6.55 0.00
CA GLY A 5 28.90 6.18 -0.46
C GLY A 5 28.22 4.99 0.24
N TRP A 6 28.54 4.76 1.51
CA TRP A 6 28.03 3.66 2.35
C TRP A 6 27.33 4.17 3.63
N GLY A 7 27.11 5.48 3.76
CA GLY A 7 26.25 6.01 4.82
C GLY A 7 24.78 5.67 4.55
N PRO A 8 23.98 5.32 5.58
CA PRO A 8 22.54 5.20 5.38
C PRO A 8 22.02 6.51 4.79
N PRO A 9 21.26 6.46 3.68
CA PRO A 9 20.78 7.66 3.03
C PRO A 9 19.93 8.49 4.01
N ALA A 10 20.06 9.81 3.89
CA ALA A 10 19.44 10.73 4.83
C ALA A 10 17.91 10.56 4.85
N VAL A 11 17.33 10.61 6.05
CA VAL A 11 15.87 10.55 6.26
C VAL A 11 15.20 11.71 5.52
N ASP A 12 14.30 11.40 4.60
CA ASP A 12 13.56 12.39 3.82
C ASP A 12 12.31 12.83 4.59
N LEU A 13 12.48 13.82 5.46
CA LEU A 13 11.37 14.41 6.23
C LEU A 13 10.32 15.10 5.33
N ASN A 14 10.65 15.42 4.08
CA ASN A 14 9.66 15.97 3.15
C ASN A 14 8.68 14.89 2.68
N PHE A 15 9.10 13.62 2.64
CA PHE A 15 8.21 12.51 2.37
C PHE A 15 7.11 12.38 3.43
N LEU A 16 7.45 12.55 4.72
CA LEU A 16 6.47 12.53 5.83
C LEU A 16 5.40 13.61 5.68
N LYS A 17 5.76 14.77 5.13
CA LYS A 17 4.84 15.89 4.87
C LYS A 17 4.05 15.72 3.58
N SER A 18 4.43 14.78 2.72
CA SER A 18 3.73 14.54 1.46
C SER A 18 2.41 13.80 1.71
N GLY A 19 1.40 14.04 0.86
CA GLY A 19 0.11 13.35 0.97
C GLY A 19 0.23 11.82 0.95
N LEU A 20 1.19 11.27 0.18
CA LEU A 20 1.42 9.83 0.10
C LEU A 20 2.09 9.27 1.37
N GLY A 21 3.01 10.04 1.97
CA GLY A 21 3.61 9.69 3.27
C GLY A 21 2.58 9.67 4.39
N VAL A 22 1.72 10.70 4.46
CA VAL A 22 0.62 10.77 5.43
C VAL A 22 -0.36 9.60 5.25
N LEU A 23 -0.73 9.26 4.01
CA LEU A 23 -1.59 8.11 3.73
C LEU A 23 -0.97 6.80 4.22
N LYS A 24 0.32 6.57 3.99
CA LYS A 24 1.00 5.36 4.48
C LYS A 24 1.02 5.29 6.00
N ILE A 25 1.22 6.41 6.70
CA ILE A 25 1.13 6.47 8.17
C ILE A 25 -0.28 6.09 8.63
N VAL A 26 -1.31 6.66 8.03
CA VAL A 26 -2.72 6.33 8.35
C VAL A 26 -2.99 4.85 8.09
N GLN A 27 -2.55 4.31 6.96
CA GLN A 27 -2.69 2.89 6.62
C GLN A 27 -1.99 1.98 7.63
N MET A 28 -0.76 2.34 8.05
CA MET A 28 -0.03 1.60 9.08
C MET A 28 -0.80 1.60 10.40
N ILE A 29 -1.27 2.77 10.86
CA ILE A 29 -2.07 2.88 12.08
C ILE A 29 -3.32 2.02 11.99
N LEU A 30 -4.06 2.10 10.89
CA LEU A 30 -5.27 1.31 10.68
C LEU A 30 -4.98 -0.20 10.71
N SER A 31 -3.91 -0.66 10.06
CA SER A 31 -3.52 -2.07 10.08
C SER A 31 -3.06 -2.56 11.46
N LEU A 32 -2.37 -1.71 12.23
CA LEU A 32 -1.97 -2.04 13.60
C LEU A 32 -3.17 -2.09 14.54
N VAL A 33 -4.10 -1.14 14.43
CA VAL A 33 -5.34 -1.14 15.20
C VAL A 33 -6.19 -2.36 14.83
N GLY A 34 -6.34 -2.67 13.54
CA GLY A 34 -7.05 -3.87 13.08
C GLY A 34 -6.44 -5.17 13.64
N PHE A 35 -5.11 -5.27 13.68
CA PHE A 35 -4.41 -6.40 14.32
C PHE A 35 -4.75 -6.50 15.81
N ILE A 36 -4.63 -5.41 16.57
CA ILE A 36 -4.88 -5.40 18.02
C ILE A 36 -6.34 -5.73 18.35
N VAL A 37 -7.29 -5.14 17.61
CA VAL A 37 -8.73 -5.39 17.83
C VAL A 37 -9.09 -6.84 17.51
N ALA A 38 -8.56 -7.39 16.41
CA ALA A 38 -8.79 -8.78 16.05
C ALA A 38 -8.21 -9.76 17.08
N GLU A 39 -7.01 -9.49 17.62
CA GLU A 39 -6.41 -10.30 18.71
C GLU A 39 -7.30 -10.31 19.96
N ILE A 40 -7.77 -9.13 20.39
CA ILE A 40 -8.66 -8.99 21.54
C ILE A 40 -9.99 -9.71 21.31
N THR A 41 -10.50 -9.69 20.08
CA THR A 41 -11.77 -10.34 19.71
C THR A 41 -11.63 -11.86 19.56
N ALA A 42 -10.51 -12.35 19.02
CA ALA A 42 -10.26 -13.76 18.75
C ALA A 42 -9.88 -14.56 20.00
N SER A 43 -9.07 -13.98 20.88
CA SER A 43 -8.45 -14.66 22.04
C SER A 43 -9.45 -15.37 22.96
N PRO A 44 -10.61 -14.78 23.33
CA PRO A 44 -11.54 -15.42 24.26
C PRO A 44 -12.29 -16.61 23.66
N TYR A 45 -12.38 -16.71 22.33
CA TYR A 45 -13.36 -17.57 21.67
C TYR A 45 -12.82 -18.48 20.58
N ASN A 46 -11.50 -18.44 20.29
CA ASN A 46 -10.85 -19.26 19.26
C ASN A 46 -11.53 -19.16 17.88
N TRP A 47 -11.98 -17.95 17.51
CA TRP A 47 -12.62 -17.72 16.23
C TRP A 47 -11.60 -17.72 15.10
N GLU A 48 -11.63 -18.76 14.27
CA GLU A 48 -10.68 -18.94 13.17
C GLU A 48 -10.69 -17.77 12.18
N GLN A 49 -11.87 -17.18 11.95
CA GLN A 49 -12.05 -16.02 11.07
C GLN A 49 -11.32 -14.79 11.62
N MET A 50 -11.38 -14.56 12.93
CA MET A 50 -10.71 -13.40 13.57
C MET A 50 -9.21 -13.62 13.68
N LYS A 51 -8.75 -14.86 13.88
CA LYS A 51 -7.32 -15.20 13.76
C LYS A 51 -6.80 -14.95 12.34
N ALA A 52 -7.57 -15.31 11.31
CA ALA A 52 -7.18 -15.00 9.94
C ALA A 52 -7.13 -13.48 9.70
N PHE A 53 -8.11 -12.73 10.22
CA PHE A 53 -8.14 -11.27 10.13
C PHE A 53 -6.92 -10.62 10.80
N GLU A 54 -6.57 -11.08 12.00
CA GLU A 54 -5.39 -10.68 12.76
C GLU A 54 -4.11 -10.87 11.93
N TRP A 55 -3.88 -12.09 11.44
CA TRP A 55 -2.71 -12.43 10.63
C TRP A 55 -2.61 -11.56 9.37
N ILE A 56 -3.72 -11.39 8.65
CA ILE A 56 -3.75 -10.56 7.44
C ILE A 56 -3.44 -9.10 7.78
N SER A 57 -4.02 -8.56 8.86
CA SER A 57 -3.77 -7.19 9.31
C SER A 57 -2.30 -6.95 9.67
N LEU A 58 -1.67 -7.92 10.34
CA LEU A 58 -0.24 -7.89 10.67
C LEU A 58 0.65 -7.91 9.42
N ILE A 59 0.33 -8.78 8.45
CA ILE A 59 1.08 -8.84 7.19
C ILE A 59 0.97 -7.51 6.43
N ILE A 60 -0.22 -6.91 6.35
CA ILE A 60 -0.41 -5.61 5.71
C ILE A 60 0.41 -4.53 6.44
N PHE A 61 0.43 -4.54 7.78
CA PHE A 61 1.24 -3.62 8.57
C PHE A 61 2.72 -3.75 8.23
N ILE A 62 3.27 -4.96 8.26
CA ILE A 62 4.68 -5.23 7.97
C ILE A 62 5.05 -4.81 6.54
N LEU A 63 4.22 -5.16 5.55
CA LEU A 63 4.45 -4.78 4.15
C LEU A 63 4.42 -3.25 3.97
N THR A 64 3.45 -2.58 4.60
CA THR A 64 3.32 -1.12 4.50
C THR A 64 4.46 -0.41 5.22
N LEU A 65 4.88 -0.91 6.39
CA LEU A 65 6.05 -0.44 7.11
C LEU A 65 7.33 -0.59 6.27
N ALA A 66 7.52 -1.73 5.62
CA ALA A 66 8.69 -1.97 4.76
C ALA A 66 8.74 -1.00 3.58
N VAL A 67 7.61 -0.78 2.88
CA VAL A 67 7.55 0.20 1.79
C VAL A 67 7.75 1.61 2.33
N PHE A 68 7.16 1.95 3.47
CA PHE A 68 7.31 3.25 4.11
C PHE A 68 8.76 3.55 4.50
N THR A 69 9.49 2.59 5.10
CA THR A 69 10.90 2.77 5.47
C THR A 69 11.79 2.95 4.25
N ILE A 70 11.54 2.22 3.16
CA ILE A 70 12.26 2.39 1.89
C ILE A 70 12.10 3.81 1.32
N PHE A 71 10.88 4.35 1.35
CA PHE A 71 10.63 5.71 0.89
C PHE A 71 11.21 6.76 1.87
N LEU A 72 11.05 6.55 3.18
CA LEU A 72 11.53 7.45 4.22
C LEU A 72 13.05 7.56 4.25
N ALA A 73 13.76 6.43 4.12
CA ALA A 73 15.21 6.41 4.05
C ALA A 73 15.75 6.92 2.70
N SER A 74 14.90 7.31 1.74
CA SER A 74 15.32 7.62 0.38
C SER A 74 16.14 6.51 -0.31
N TRP A 75 16.01 5.24 0.12
CA TRP A 75 16.69 4.12 -0.56
C TRP A 75 16.28 3.99 -2.02
N HIS A 76 15.06 4.45 -2.37
CA HIS A 76 14.60 4.54 -3.75
C HIS A 76 15.45 5.45 -4.66
N LYS A 77 16.23 6.38 -4.09
CA LYS A 77 17.13 7.29 -4.82
C LYS A 77 18.58 6.79 -4.86
N SER A 78 18.90 5.69 -4.17
CA SER A 78 20.26 5.12 -4.17
C SER A 78 20.59 4.56 -5.56
N GLU A 79 21.82 4.81 -6.04
CA GLU A 79 22.32 4.33 -7.33
C GLU A 79 22.20 2.81 -7.50
N ALA A 80 22.23 2.06 -6.40
CA ALA A 80 22.09 0.61 -6.39
C ALA A 80 20.69 0.10 -6.82
N VAL A 81 19.64 0.93 -6.72
CA VAL A 81 18.23 0.50 -6.92
C VAL A 81 17.47 1.36 -7.95
N ILE A 82 18.18 2.19 -8.72
CA ILE A 82 17.63 3.02 -9.80
C ILE A 82 16.92 2.21 -10.90
N ARG A 83 17.24 0.92 -11.05
CA ARG A 83 16.60 0.06 -12.07
C ARG A 83 15.16 -0.33 -11.76
N CYS A 84 14.69 -0.12 -10.52
CA CYS A 84 13.34 -0.49 -10.13
C CYS A 84 12.34 0.65 -10.42
N ASN A 85 11.21 0.34 -11.06
CA ASN A 85 10.12 1.30 -11.23
C ASN A 85 9.37 1.46 -9.90
N TRP A 86 9.88 2.31 -9.01
CA TRP A 86 9.32 2.55 -7.67
C TRP A 86 7.84 2.97 -7.67
N PRO A 87 7.35 3.82 -8.59
CA PRO A 87 5.91 4.07 -8.75
C PRO A 87 5.09 2.79 -9.00
N LEU A 88 5.62 1.85 -9.79
CA LEU A 88 4.96 0.57 -10.06
C LEU A 88 4.97 -0.33 -8.81
N VAL A 89 6.08 -0.37 -8.06
CA VAL A 89 6.16 -1.12 -6.80
C VAL A 89 5.14 -0.61 -5.78
N ASP A 90 5.02 0.71 -5.64
CA ASP A 90 4.06 1.33 -4.73
C ASP A 90 2.60 1.07 -5.14
N PHE A 91 2.33 1.07 -6.46
CA PHE A 91 1.04 0.67 -7.00
C PHE A 91 0.73 -0.81 -6.71
N CYS A 92 1.66 -1.73 -6.99
CA CYS A 92 1.50 -3.16 -6.74
C CYS A 92 1.30 -3.46 -5.24
N HIS A 93 2.07 -2.80 -4.37
CA HIS A 93 1.90 -2.90 -2.91
C HIS A 93 0.49 -2.45 -2.49
N SER A 94 0.05 -1.29 -2.96
CA SER A 94 -1.26 -0.73 -2.62
C SER A 94 -2.39 -1.60 -3.15
N ALA A 95 -2.25 -2.17 -4.36
CA ALA A 95 -3.22 -3.07 -4.96
C ALA A 95 -3.30 -4.39 -4.17
N LEU A 96 -2.16 -4.99 -3.82
CA LEU A 96 -2.11 -6.20 -3.01
C LEU A 96 -2.77 -5.98 -1.64
N CYS A 97 -2.45 -4.89 -0.96
CA CYS A 97 -3.06 -4.57 0.33
C CYS A 97 -4.56 -4.30 0.22
N THR A 98 -5.03 -3.72 -0.89
CA THR A 98 -6.48 -3.56 -1.14
C THR A 98 -7.17 -4.91 -1.22
N VAL A 99 -6.58 -5.88 -1.93
CA VAL A 99 -7.13 -7.25 -2.01
C VAL A 99 -7.15 -7.91 -0.64
N LEU A 100 -6.08 -7.79 0.14
CA LEU A 100 -6.03 -8.36 1.49
C LEU A 100 -7.08 -7.73 2.43
N TRP A 101 -7.30 -6.41 2.34
CA TRP A 101 -8.39 -5.75 3.09
C TRP A 101 -9.78 -6.18 2.63
N SER A 102 -9.98 -6.49 1.36
CA SER A 102 -11.25 -7.08 0.88
C SER A 102 -11.51 -8.44 1.51
N ILE A 103 -10.46 -9.26 1.70
CA ILE A 103 -10.58 -10.55 2.40
C ILE A 103 -10.97 -10.31 3.86
N ASN A 104 -10.30 -9.39 4.56
CA ASN A 104 -10.65 -9.00 5.92
C ASN A 104 -12.10 -8.48 6.04
N LEU A 105 -12.58 -7.71 5.07
CA LEU A 105 -13.97 -7.25 5.02
C LEU A 105 -14.94 -8.42 4.95
N ILE A 106 -14.67 -9.41 4.08
CA ILE A 106 -15.50 -10.61 3.96
C ILE A 106 -15.49 -11.40 5.28
N LEU A 107 -14.31 -11.58 5.89
CA LEU A 107 -14.18 -12.27 7.18
C LEU A 107 -15.01 -11.57 8.28
N GLY A 108 -14.94 -10.24 8.36
CA GLY A 108 -15.74 -9.46 9.31
C GLY A 108 -17.25 -9.65 9.13
N ILE A 109 -17.74 -9.56 7.88
CA ILE A 109 -19.17 -9.76 7.56
C ILE A 109 -19.63 -11.19 7.91
N VAL A 110 -18.82 -12.19 7.57
CA VAL A 110 -19.10 -13.59 7.90
C VAL A 110 -19.19 -13.76 9.41
N SER A 111 -18.25 -13.18 10.17
CA SER A 111 -18.28 -13.26 11.63
C SER A 111 -19.51 -12.60 12.24
N ILE A 112 -19.99 -11.47 11.73
CA ILE A 112 -21.25 -10.86 12.20
C ILE A 112 -22.44 -11.83 11.99
N SER A 113 -22.45 -12.55 10.88
CA SER A 113 -23.63 -13.34 10.46
C SER A 113 -23.78 -14.69 11.20
N TRP A 114 -22.70 -15.22 11.77
CA TRP A 114 -22.67 -16.58 12.33
C TRP A 114 -22.68 -16.63 13.86
N TYR A 115 -22.44 -15.52 14.55
CA TYR A 115 -22.29 -15.52 16.01
C TYR A 115 -23.51 -14.95 16.74
N TRP A 116 -23.82 -15.54 17.91
CA TRP A 116 -24.95 -15.20 18.77
C TRP A 116 -24.86 -13.78 19.36
N PRO A 117 -26.01 -13.17 19.71
CA PRO A 117 -26.07 -11.83 20.28
C PRO A 117 -25.24 -11.73 21.56
N GLY A 118 -24.37 -10.71 21.60
CA GLY A 118 -23.47 -10.41 22.72
C GLY A 118 -21.98 -10.49 22.41
N ARG A 119 -21.58 -11.06 21.26
CA ARG A 119 -20.17 -11.11 20.80
C ARG A 119 -19.91 -10.39 19.47
N GLU A 120 -20.94 -9.77 18.91
CA GLU A 120 -20.91 -9.11 17.60
C GLU A 120 -20.11 -7.79 17.61
N ALA A 121 -19.95 -7.15 18.78
CA ALA A 121 -19.34 -5.82 18.86
C ALA A 121 -17.92 -5.78 18.30
N GLY A 122 -17.08 -6.79 18.60
CA GLY A 122 -15.73 -6.90 18.04
C GLY A 122 -15.76 -7.04 16.52
N ALA A 123 -16.53 -8.01 16.02
CA ALA A 123 -16.68 -8.25 14.58
C ALA A 123 -17.24 -7.04 13.80
N ILE A 124 -18.14 -6.26 14.41
CA ILE A 124 -18.65 -5.01 13.84
C ILE A 124 -17.53 -3.97 13.73
N VAL A 125 -16.73 -3.79 14.79
CA VAL A 125 -15.59 -2.86 14.79
C VAL A 125 -14.56 -3.28 13.75
N ASP A 126 -14.20 -4.57 13.68
CA ASP A 126 -13.28 -5.10 12.68
C ASP A 126 -13.79 -4.89 11.24
N THR A 127 -15.08 -5.06 11.02
CA THR A 127 -15.73 -4.80 9.72
C THR A 127 -15.66 -3.32 9.34
N ILE A 128 -15.95 -2.41 10.28
CA ILE A 128 -15.84 -0.97 10.06
C ILE A 128 -14.39 -0.57 9.76
N LEU A 129 -13.43 -1.10 10.52
CA LEU A 129 -12.00 -0.88 10.28
C LEU A 129 -11.58 -1.38 8.89
N ALA A 130 -12.09 -2.54 8.46
CA ALA A 130 -11.82 -3.07 7.12
C ALA A 130 -12.37 -2.15 6.02
N ILE A 131 -13.58 -1.60 6.17
CA ILE A 131 -14.15 -0.64 5.21
C ILE A 131 -13.30 0.62 5.12
N ILE A 132 -12.96 1.23 6.26
CA ILE A 132 -12.16 2.46 6.31
C ILE A 132 -10.79 2.19 5.66
N SER A 133 -10.15 1.09 6.02
CA SER A 133 -8.84 0.71 5.47
C SER A 133 -8.90 0.49 3.97
N LEU A 134 -9.92 -0.21 3.47
CA LEU A 134 -10.12 -0.44 2.05
C LEU A 134 -10.27 0.88 1.27
N LEU A 135 -11.02 1.84 1.80
CA LEU A 135 -11.14 3.18 1.20
C LEU A 135 -9.78 3.90 1.15
N THR A 136 -8.98 3.82 2.22
CA THR A 136 -7.64 4.44 2.24
C THR A 136 -6.67 3.78 1.27
N PHE A 137 -6.65 2.46 1.18
CA PHE A 137 -5.79 1.73 0.23
C PHE A 137 -6.23 1.95 -1.21
N TRP A 138 -7.54 1.98 -1.48
CA TRP A 138 -8.06 2.31 -2.80
C TRP A 138 -7.70 3.73 -3.23
N ALA A 139 -7.79 4.71 -2.32
CA ALA A 139 -7.34 6.07 -2.59
C ALA A 139 -5.85 6.12 -2.97
N THR A 140 -5.02 5.36 -2.27
CA THR A 140 -3.58 5.23 -2.58
C THR A 140 -3.35 4.56 -3.93
N VAL A 141 -4.05 3.45 -4.25
CA VAL A 141 -3.99 2.82 -5.58
C VAL A 141 -4.27 3.83 -6.69
N ARG A 142 -5.33 4.64 -6.54
CA ARG A 142 -5.68 5.68 -7.52
C ARG A 142 -4.58 6.74 -7.66
N MET A 143 -3.96 7.17 -6.56
CA MET A 143 -2.88 8.17 -6.59
C MET A 143 -1.60 7.59 -7.21
N SER A 144 -1.21 6.38 -6.81
CA SER A 144 -0.02 5.70 -7.33
C SER A 144 -0.18 5.33 -8.80
N TYR A 145 -1.37 4.92 -9.23
CA TYR A 145 -1.70 4.68 -10.64
C TYR A 145 -1.56 5.95 -11.49
N ARG A 146 -2.11 7.07 -11.02
CA ARG A 146 -1.96 8.38 -11.71
C ARG A 146 -0.50 8.78 -11.83
N ARG A 147 0.29 8.62 -10.76
CA ARG A 147 1.74 8.90 -10.78
C ARG A 147 2.46 8.00 -11.78
N TRP A 148 2.19 6.70 -11.74
CA TRP A 148 2.79 5.74 -12.67
C TRP A 148 2.50 6.13 -14.13
N HIS A 149 1.25 6.44 -14.48
CA HIS A 149 0.89 6.86 -15.85
C HIS A 149 1.51 8.18 -16.29
N LEU A 150 1.74 9.13 -15.38
CA LEU A 150 2.41 10.39 -15.69
C LEU A 150 3.92 10.22 -15.93
N PHE A 151 4.55 9.21 -15.32
CA PHE A 151 5.97 8.90 -15.45
C PHE A 151 6.28 7.77 -16.43
N SER A 152 5.28 7.05 -16.93
CA SER A 152 5.42 6.19 -18.09
C SER A 152 5.82 7.09 -19.28
N PRO A 153 7.04 6.96 -19.84
CA PRO A 153 7.37 7.68 -21.05
C PRO A 153 6.33 7.28 -22.10
N THR A 154 5.60 8.26 -22.64
CA THR A 154 4.95 8.08 -23.94
C THR A 154 5.98 7.44 -24.85
N PRO A 155 5.67 6.36 -25.58
CA PRO A 155 6.59 5.83 -26.58
C PRO A 155 6.88 6.98 -27.55
N THR A 156 8.01 7.64 -27.36
CA THR A 156 8.54 8.57 -28.35
C THR A 156 8.83 7.68 -29.54
N ILE A 157 7.98 7.77 -30.56
CA ILE A 157 8.30 7.26 -31.89
C ILE A 157 9.72 7.76 -32.15
N PRO A 158 10.69 6.87 -32.41
CA PRO A 158 12.05 7.30 -32.69
C PRO A 158 11.99 8.38 -33.77
N TYR A 159 12.65 9.51 -33.55
CA TYR A 159 12.74 10.65 -34.48
C TYR A 159 13.10 10.19 -35.91
N HIS A 160 13.70 9.01 -36.03
CA HIS A 160 14.00 8.35 -37.30
C HIS A 160 12.78 8.08 -38.19
N TYR A 161 11.55 7.97 -37.66
CA TYR A 161 10.34 7.71 -38.45
C TYR A 161 9.56 8.97 -38.84
N GLN A 162 9.92 10.14 -38.31
CA GLN A 162 9.15 11.37 -38.52
C GLN A 162 9.40 12.01 -39.89
N HIS A 163 10.45 11.57 -40.61
CA HIS A 163 10.84 12.07 -41.93
C HIS A 163 10.33 11.22 -43.11
N LEU A 164 9.74 10.05 -42.85
CA LEU A 164 9.25 9.12 -43.88
C LEU A 164 7.87 9.49 -44.46
N GLY A 165 7.26 10.59 -44.01
CA GLY A 165 5.93 11.03 -44.42
C GLY A 165 5.87 12.22 -45.38
N THR A 166 7.01 12.73 -45.86
CA THR A 166 7.05 13.94 -46.70
C THR A 166 7.91 13.77 -47.95
N GLU A 167 7.80 12.63 -48.65
CA GLU A 167 8.22 12.60 -50.06
C GLU A 167 7.06 13.10 -50.91
N PRO A 168 7.18 14.28 -51.56
CA PRO A 168 6.23 14.65 -52.60
C PRO A 168 6.43 13.70 -53.78
N TYR A 169 5.37 12.94 -54.11
CA TYR A 169 5.26 12.36 -55.44
C TYR A 169 5.21 13.52 -56.45
N SER A 170 6.35 13.69 -57.13
CA SER A 170 6.55 14.32 -58.46
C SER A 170 5.63 15.47 -58.86
#